data_AF-H0A411-F1
#
_entry.id   AF-H0A411-F1
#
_cell.length_a   1.000
_cell.length_b   1.000
_cell.length_c   1.000
_cell.angle_alpha   90.00
_cell.angle_beta   90.00
_cell.angle_gamma   90.00
#
_symmetry.space_group_name_H-M   'P 1'
#
loop_
_entity.id
_entity.type
_entity.pdbx_description
1 polymer ?
#
loop_
_entity_poly.entity_id
_entity_poly.type
_entity_poly.pdbx_seq_one_letter_code
_entity_poly.pdbx_strand_id
1 'polypeptide(L)' 'MVPLDYTQGDRFRHDPALEQHAWPSLQPLRRLAEAAGTAEAPFLRVSARQARNRAAHALRQAVEALEAAR' A
#
# COMPACT_ATOMS: atom_id res chain seq x y z
N MET A 1 -14.68 13.52 -22.57
CA MET A 1 -14.27 12.30 -21.87
C MET A 1 -12.81 12.04 -22.22
N VAL A 2 -11.94 11.92 -21.22
CA VAL A 2 -10.54 11.54 -21.45
C VAL A 2 -10.49 10.01 -21.61
N PRO A 3 -9.87 9.45 -22.67
CA PRO A 3 -9.70 8.02 -22.81
C PRO A 3 -8.81 7.48 -21.69
N LEU A 4 -9.32 6.49 -20.95
CA LEU A 4 -8.59 5.82 -19.89
C LEU A 4 -7.76 4.70 -20.54
N ASP A 5 -6.64 5.07 -21.17
CA ASP A 5 -5.69 4.12 -21.79
C ASP A 5 -4.81 3.42 -20.72
N TYR A 6 -5.44 2.73 -19.76
CA TYR A 6 -4.73 2.09 -18.64
C TYR A 6 -4.78 0.57 -18.62
N THR A 7 -5.33 -0.09 -19.64
CA THR A 7 -5.34 -1.56 -19.71
C THR A 7 -5.19 -2.05 -21.15
N GLN A 8 -4.19 -2.92 -21.40
CA GLN A 8 -4.03 -3.63 -22.68
C GLN A 8 -4.64 -5.05 -22.64
N GLY A 9 -5.54 -5.31 -21.68
CA GLY A 9 -6.17 -6.61 -21.53
C GLY A 9 -7.26 -6.86 -22.58
N ASP A 10 -7.09 -7.90 -23.40
CA ASP A 10 -8.14 -8.43 -24.28
C ASP A 10 -9.03 -9.43 -23.49
N ARG A 11 -10.22 -9.76 -23.99
CA ARG A 11 -11.16 -10.73 -23.37
C ARG A 11 -10.55 -12.10 -23.08
N PHE A 12 -9.41 -12.42 -23.69
CA PHE A 12 -8.65 -13.65 -23.47
C PHE A 12 -7.27 -13.44 -22.84
N ARG A 13 -6.87 -12.18 -22.57
CA ARG A 13 -5.56 -11.82 -22.04
C ARG A 13 -5.76 -10.85 -20.88
N HIS A 14 -5.79 -11.36 -19.67
CA HIS A 14 -5.74 -10.50 -18.49
C HIS A 14 -4.43 -9.71 -18.48
N ASP A 15 -4.55 -8.41 -18.18
CA ASP A 15 -3.41 -7.60 -17.79
C ASP A 15 -2.71 -8.31 -16.62
N PRO A 16 -1.40 -8.60 -16.69
CA PRO A 16 -0.70 -9.25 -15.60
C PRO A 16 -0.97 -8.49 -14.30
N ALA A 17 -1.58 -9.17 -13.33
CA ALA A 17 -1.75 -8.63 -12.00
C ALA A 17 -0.35 -8.26 -11.48
N LEU A 18 -0.06 -6.94 -11.39
CA LEU A 18 1.21 -6.45 -10.87
C LEU A 18 1.50 -7.18 -9.56
N GLU A 19 2.71 -7.72 -9.43
CA GLU A 19 3.11 -8.52 -8.28
C GLU A 19 2.86 -7.73 -6.99
N GLN A 20 1.80 -8.11 -6.28
CA GLN A 20 1.48 -7.51 -5.00
C GLN A 20 2.45 -8.08 -3.98
N HIS A 21 3.27 -7.21 -3.40
CA HIS A 21 4.12 -7.59 -2.29
C HIS A 21 3.27 -8.21 -1.18
N ALA A 22 3.84 -9.15 -0.41
CA ALA A 22 3.15 -9.86 0.66
C ALA A 22 2.41 -8.95 1.67
N TRP A 23 2.78 -7.67 1.75
CA TRP A 23 2.13 -6.67 2.59
C TRP A 23 1.89 -5.36 1.82
N PRO A 24 0.85 -5.27 0.97
CA PRO A 24 0.60 -4.08 0.15
C PRO A 24 0.36 -2.82 0.98
N SER A 25 -0.23 -2.98 2.17
CA SER A 25 -0.48 -1.90 3.13
C SER A 25 0.81 -1.21 3.61
N LEU A 26 1.97 -1.87 3.53
CA LEU A 26 3.27 -1.34 3.90
C LEU A 26 4.03 -0.71 2.72
N GLN A 27 3.52 -0.83 1.48
CA GLN A 27 4.20 -0.33 0.30
C GLN A 27 4.52 1.19 0.36
N PRO A 28 3.65 2.07 0.88
CA PRO A 28 3.99 3.49 1.02
C PRO A 28 5.18 3.75 1.97
N LEU A 29 5.37 2.91 2.99
CA LEU A 29 6.52 3.01 3.90
C LEU A 29 7.80 2.56 3.20
N ARG A 30 7.74 1.50 2.39
CA ARG A 30 8.87 1.02 1.59
C ARG A 30 9.32 2.06 0.57
N ARG A 31 8.37 2.63 -0.19
CA ARG A 31 8.66 3.71 -1.15
C ARG A 31 9.31 4.92 -0.48
N LEU A 32 8.82 5.33 0.69
CA LEU A 32 9.46 6.42 1.45
C LEU A 32 10.89 6.08 1.88
N ALA A 33 11.14 4.83 2.28
CA ALA A 33 12.48 4.38 2.66
C ALA A 33 13.44 4.32 1.45
N GLU A 34 12.96 3.85 0.31
CA GLU A 34 13.72 3.81 -0.96
C GLU A 34 14.04 5.22 -1.48
N ALA A 35 13.11 6.17 -1.32
CA ALA A 35 13.31 7.57 -1.73
C ALA A 35 14.09 8.40 -0.70
N ALA A 36 14.64 7.80 0.37
CA ALA A 36 15.33 8.54 1.41
C ALA A 36 16.53 9.33 0.83
N GLY A 37 16.57 10.64 1.11
CA GLY A 37 17.61 11.54 0.60
C GLY A 37 17.36 12.07 -0.82
N THR A 38 16.28 11.64 -1.50
CA THR A 38 15.88 12.21 -2.79
C THR A 38 14.88 13.36 -2.62
N ALA A 39 14.68 14.13 -3.69
CA ALA A 39 13.65 15.16 -3.75
C ALA A 39 12.22 14.60 -3.69
N GLU A 40 12.03 13.29 -3.87
CA GLU A 40 10.72 12.64 -3.86
C GLU A 40 10.21 12.34 -2.44
N ALA A 41 11.12 12.22 -1.46
CA ALA A 41 10.77 11.85 -0.09
C ALA A 41 9.65 12.71 0.54
N PRO A 42 9.64 14.06 0.41
CA PRO A 42 8.56 14.89 0.97
C PRO A 42 7.18 14.54 0.43
N PHE A 43 7.08 14.16 -0.84
CA PHE A 43 5.81 13.81 -1.50
C PHE A 43 5.27 12.45 -1.03
N LEU A 44 6.13 11.57 -0.52
CA LEU A 44 5.77 10.25 0.00
C LEU A 44 5.42 10.25 1.49
N ARG A 45 5.73 11.32 2.23
CA ARG A 45 5.54 11.37 3.70
C ARG A 45 4.09 11.15 4.14
N VAL A 46 3.12 11.70 3.40
CA VAL A 46 1.71 11.61 3.78
C VAL A 46 1.19 10.19 3.65
N SER A 47 1.45 9.54 2.51
CA SER A 47 1.00 8.17 2.24
C SER A 47 1.69 7.17 3.19
N ALA A 48 2.97 7.38 3.48
CA ALA A 48 3.72 6.62 4.48
C ALA A 48 3.13 6.78 5.89
N ARG A 49 2.78 8.00 6.32
CA ARG A 49 2.17 8.23 7.64
C ARG A 49 0.81 7.55 7.76
N GLN A 50 -0.02 7.62 6.70
CA GLN A 50 -1.30 6.92 6.67
C GLN A 50 -1.13 5.39 6.75
N ALA A 51 -0.17 4.84 6.00
CA ALA A 51 0.16 3.41 6.05
C ALA A 51 0.59 2.98 7.46
N ARG A 52 1.47 3.73 8.11
CA ARG A 52 1.87 3.49 9.51
C ARG A 52 0.67 3.48 10.44
N ASN A 53 -0.21 4.49 10.33
CA ASN A 53 -1.36 4.62 11.22
C ASN A 53 -2.34 3.45 11.05
N ARG A 54 -2.62 3.04 9.80
CA ARG A 54 -3.46 1.88 9.51
C ARG A 54 -2.87 0.59 10.08
N ALA A 55 -1.57 0.35 9.87
CA ALA A 55 -0.90 -0.83 10.43
C ALA A 55 -0.98 -0.85 11.96
N ALA A 56 -0.70 0.27 12.61
CA ALA A 56 -0.77 0.38 14.06
C ALA A 56 -2.21 0.18 14.59
N HIS A 57 -3.22 0.68 13.88
CA HIS A 57 -4.62 0.46 14.24
C HIS A 57 -5.01 -1.01 14.12
N ALA A 58 -4.70 -1.66 13.00
CA ALA A 58 -5.00 -3.08 12.79
C ALA A 58 -4.33 -3.97 13.84
N LEU A 59 -3.07 -3.69 14.21
CA LEU A 59 -2.38 -4.41 15.27
C LEU A 59 -3.05 -4.23 16.63
N ARG A 60 -3.50 -3.01 16.97
CA ARG A 60 -4.25 -2.77 18.21
C ARG A 60 -5.56 -3.56 18.24
N GLN A 61 -6.31 -3.56 17.14
CA GLN A 61 -7.55 -4.34 17.02
C GLN A 61 -7.30 -5.84 17.15
N ALA A 62 -6.22 -6.35 16.56
CA ALA A 62 -5.86 -7.76 16.67
C ALA A 62 -5.53 -8.16 18.11
N VAL A 63 -4.79 -7.32 18.84
CA VAL A 63 -4.49 -7.54 20.26
C VAL A 63 -5.77 -7.51 21.10
N GLU A 64 -6.62 -6.51 20.89
CA GLU A 64 -7.90 -6.39 21.60
C GLU A 64 -8.80 -7.62 21.38
N ALA A 65 -8.90 -8.09 20.12
CA ALA A 65 -9.67 -9.30 19.80
C ALA A 65 -9.09 -10.56 20.45
N LEU A 66 -7.76 -10.66 20.55
CA LEU A 66 -7.10 -11.78 21.21
C LEU A 66 -7.34 -11.79 22.73
N GLU A 67 -7.26 -10.62 23.37
CA GLU A 67 -7.55 -10.49 24.81
C GLU A 67 -9.03 -10.73 25.12
N ALA A 68 -9.95 -10.30 24.25
CA ALA A 68 -11.38 -10.56 24.42
C ALA A 68 -11.77 -12.03 24.23
N ALA A 69 -10.96 -12.81 23.50
CA ALA A 69 -11.17 -14.24 23.29
C ALA A 69 -10.55 -15.12 24.39
N ARG A 70 -9.83 -14.51 25.35
CA ARG A 70 -9.18 -15.18 26.47
C ARG A 70 -10.11 -15.28 27.67
#